data_AF-A0A7W3XUJ4-F1
#
_entry.id   AF-A0A7W3XUJ4-F1
#
_cell.length_a   1.000
_cell.length_b   1.000
_cell.length_c   1.000
_cell.angle_alpha   90.00
_cell.angle_beta   90.00
_cell.angle_gamma   90.00
#
_symmetry.space_group_name_H-M   'P 1'
#
loop_
_entity.id
_entity.type
_entity.pdbx_description
1 polymer ?
#
loop_
_entity_poly.entity_id
_entity_poly.type
_entity_poly.pdbx_seq_one_letter_code
_entity_poly.pdbx_strand_id
1 'polypeptide(L)'
;MTEQTAIERLSQYRQKQARIQVLSTYSVGAGITVSRLNEDDQLQELHAKLRKLPSYMYLSGYEQKIEQVANAYMTRYPAGVRAQQQAVPVDVMDEEDRELLHELRDKIAKVIAARGYEVRSDIDAILTRLTELQDLQADIQRLDFILDRLQEYKPYDATLLRYIYVDGKNAEEVQSDLGISKRSYWRKIAAAEREYTNLAR
;
A
#
# COMPACT_ATOMS: atom_id res chain seq x y z
N MET A 1 21.56 -14.64 8.09
CA MET A 1 21.50 -14.48 6.61
C MET A 1 22.85 -14.89 6.04
N THR A 2 22.91 -15.60 4.90
CA THR A 2 24.21 -15.94 4.26
C THR A 2 24.64 -14.80 3.33
N GLU A 3 25.94 -14.64 3.07
CA GLU A 3 26.41 -13.55 2.20
C GLU A 3 25.79 -13.57 0.80
N GLN A 4 25.64 -14.78 0.24
CA GLN A 4 25.01 -15.00 -1.05
C GLN A 4 23.55 -14.55 -1.07
N THR A 5 22.80 -14.76 0.01
CA THR A 5 21.37 -14.38 0.06
C THR A 5 21.17 -12.87 0.20
N ALA A 6 22.09 -12.15 0.83
CA ALA A 6 22.03 -10.68 0.89
C ALA A 6 22.29 -10.04 -0.48
N ILE A 7 23.31 -10.52 -1.20
CA ILE A 7 23.66 -10.03 -2.54
C ILE A 7 22.56 -10.40 -3.54
N GLU A 8 22.00 -11.61 -3.45
CA GLU A 8 20.89 -12.05 -4.30
C GLU A 8 19.64 -11.16 -4.12
N ARG A 9 19.32 -10.78 -2.88
CA ARG A 9 18.22 -9.84 -2.62
C ARG A 9 18.46 -8.47 -3.24
N LEU A 10 19.70 -7.99 -3.19
CA LEU A 10 20.10 -6.72 -3.78
C LEU A 10 20.08 -6.78 -5.31
N SER A 11 20.51 -7.89 -5.92
CA SER A 11 20.48 -8.07 -7.38
C SER A 11 19.07 -8.15 -7.95
N GLN A 12 18.11 -8.63 -7.16
CA GLN A 12 16.70 -8.69 -7.53
C GLN A 12 15.96 -7.34 -7.40
N TYR A 13 16.61 -6.26 -6.93
CA TYR A 13 15.95 -4.98 -6.66
C TYR A 13 15.10 -4.48 -7.85
N ARG A 14 15.69 -4.39 -9.05
CA ARG A 14 14.99 -3.92 -10.26
C ARG A 14 13.85 -4.86 -10.67
N GLN A 15 14.05 -6.17 -10.53
CA GLN A 15 13.01 -7.16 -10.82
C GLN A 15 11.81 -6.98 -9.87
N LYS A 16 12.08 -6.78 -8.58
CA LYS A 16 11.04 -6.52 -7.57
C LYS A 16 10.32 -5.20 -7.85
N GLN A 17 11.03 -4.13 -8.21
CA GLN A 17 10.40 -2.86 -8.62
C GLN A 17 9.51 -3.01 -9.85
N ALA A 18 9.98 -3.70 -10.89
CA ALA A 18 9.17 -3.96 -12.07
C ALA A 18 7.92 -4.80 -11.73
N ARG A 19 8.06 -5.79 -10.84
CA ARG A 19 6.93 -6.60 -10.36
C ARG A 19 5.93 -5.76 -9.56
N ILE A 20 6.39 -4.86 -8.70
CA ILE A 20 5.52 -3.89 -7.99
C ILE A 20 4.73 -3.05 -8.99
N GLN A 21 5.36 -2.56 -10.06
CA GLN A 21 4.69 -1.75 -11.09
C GLN A 21 3.62 -2.55 -11.86
N VAL A 22 3.91 -3.81 -12.17
CA VAL A 22 2.93 -4.70 -12.83
C VAL A 22 1.76 -5.02 -11.90
N LEU A 23 2.04 -5.33 -10.62
CA LEU A 23 0.99 -5.64 -9.65
C LEU A 23 0.13 -4.41 -9.31
N SER A 24 0.72 -3.21 -9.25
CA SER A 24 0.01 -1.98 -8.92
C SER A 24 -0.91 -1.48 -10.04
N THR A 25 -0.57 -1.77 -11.31
CA THR A 25 -1.36 -1.37 -12.48
C THR A 25 -2.46 -2.37 -12.84
N TYR A 26 -2.48 -3.53 -12.20
CA TYR A 26 -3.52 -4.54 -12.43
C TYR A 26 -4.90 -4.01 -12.01
N SER A 27 -5.82 -3.94 -12.97
CA SER A 27 -7.21 -3.55 -12.72
C SER A 27 -7.99 -4.73 -12.16
N VAL A 28 -8.68 -4.48 -11.06
CA VAL A 28 -9.41 -5.48 -10.29
C VAL A 28 -10.93 -5.43 -10.54
N GLY A 29 -11.34 -4.75 -11.62
CA GLY A 29 -12.73 -4.44 -11.94
C GLY A 29 -13.16 -3.03 -11.50
N ALA A 30 -14.19 -2.50 -12.16
CA ALA A 30 -14.78 -1.17 -11.90
C ALA A 30 -13.81 0.03 -11.85
N GLY A 31 -12.63 -0.09 -12.47
CA GLY A 31 -11.61 0.97 -12.48
C GLY A 31 -10.76 1.06 -11.20
N ILE A 32 -10.81 0.04 -10.33
CA ILE A 32 -9.98 -0.04 -9.11
C ILE A 32 -8.69 -0.78 -9.44
N THR A 33 -7.56 -0.26 -8.95
CA THR A 33 -6.23 -0.88 -9.05
C THR A 33 -5.82 -1.47 -7.70
N VAL A 34 -4.95 -2.49 -7.71
CA VAL A 34 -4.45 -3.15 -6.48
C VAL A 34 -3.78 -2.16 -5.51
N SER A 35 -3.17 -1.09 -6.04
CA SER A 35 -2.59 -0.02 -5.21
C SER A 35 -3.59 0.67 -4.28
N ARG A 36 -4.82 0.93 -4.75
CA ARG A 36 -5.87 1.56 -3.92
C ARG A 36 -6.35 0.65 -2.80
N LEU A 37 -6.35 -0.67 -3.02
CA LEU A 37 -6.73 -1.63 -1.98
C LEU A 37 -5.71 -1.68 -0.83
N ASN A 38 -4.45 -1.34 -1.07
CA ASN A 38 -3.44 -1.23 -0.01
C ASN A 38 -3.64 0.03 0.85
N GLU A 39 -4.15 1.11 0.27
CA GLU A 39 -4.56 2.31 1.00
C GLU A 39 -5.82 2.09 1.85
N ASP A 40 -6.70 1.16 1.45
CA ASP A 40 -7.92 0.81 2.17
C ASP A 40 -7.66 0.24 3.58
N ASP A 41 -6.51 -0.39 3.84
CA ASP A 41 -6.14 -0.85 5.19
C ASP A 41 -5.94 0.32 6.17
N GLN A 42 -5.37 1.44 5.69
CA GLN A 42 -5.27 2.67 6.48
C GLN A 42 -6.65 3.30 6.73
N LEU A 43 -7.57 3.18 5.76
CA LEU A 43 -8.96 3.62 5.93
C LEU A 43 -9.72 2.75 6.95
N GLN A 44 -9.48 1.44 6.99
CA GLN A 44 -10.05 0.56 8.03
C GLN A 44 -9.51 0.90 9.42
N GLU A 45 -8.21 1.15 9.52
CA GLU A 45 -7.58 1.58 10.78
C GLU A 45 -8.11 2.94 11.25
N LEU A 46 -8.29 3.89 10.32
CA LEU A 46 -8.94 5.18 10.58
C LEU A 46 -10.37 4.97 11.08
N HIS A 47 -11.17 4.14 10.39
CA HIS A 47 -12.53 3.82 10.84
C HIS A 47 -12.54 3.20 12.24
N ALA A 48 -11.60 2.32 12.58
CA ALA A 48 -11.49 1.72 13.91
C ALA A 48 -11.14 2.76 14.99
N LYS A 49 -10.32 3.76 14.67
CA LYS A 49 -9.99 4.89 15.56
C LYS A 49 -11.18 5.84 15.73
N LEU A 50 -11.83 6.21 14.63
CA LEU A 50 -13.02 7.08 14.63
C LEU A 50 -14.18 6.48 15.43
N ARG A 51 -14.37 5.16 15.38
CA ARG A 51 -15.43 4.46 16.15
C ARG A 51 -15.31 4.59 17.67
N LYS A 52 -14.11 4.91 18.18
CA LYS A 52 -13.85 5.11 19.62
C LYS A 52 -14.04 6.56 20.05
N LEU A 53 -14.23 7.47 19.11
CA LEU A 53 -14.44 8.89 19.36
C LEU A 53 -15.92 9.24 19.28
N PRO A 54 -16.37 10.30 19.98
CA PRO A 54 -17.71 10.83 19.79
C PRO A 54 -17.91 11.36 18.35
N SER A 55 -19.09 11.13 17.76
CA SER A 55 -19.35 11.47 16.37
C SER A 55 -19.18 12.94 16.04
N TYR A 56 -19.41 13.84 17.00
CA TYR A 56 -19.19 15.28 16.80
C TYR A 56 -17.73 15.70 16.54
N MET A 57 -16.75 14.83 16.82
CA MET A 57 -15.34 15.14 16.58
C MET A 57 -14.91 14.90 15.14
N TYR A 58 -15.68 14.14 14.36
CA TYR A 58 -15.30 13.73 13.00
C TYR A 58 -16.43 13.78 11.98
N LEU A 59 -17.67 14.02 12.41
CA LEU A 59 -18.81 14.30 11.53
C LEU A 59 -19.12 15.80 11.53
N SER A 60 -19.41 16.31 10.34
CA SER A 60 -20.01 17.65 10.20
C SER A 60 -21.41 17.69 10.84
N GLY A 61 -21.90 18.89 11.15
CA GLY A 61 -23.23 19.05 11.76
C GLY A 61 -24.37 18.47 10.90
N TYR A 62 -24.20 18.41 9.58
CA TYR A 62 -25.15 17.77 8.68
C TYR A 62 -25.08 16.24 8.74
N GLU A 63 -23.89 15.67 8.83
CA GLU A 63 -23.70 14.22 8.98
C GLU A 63 -24.16 13.71 10.35
N GLN A 64 -24.03 14.53 11.39
CA GLN A 64 -24.61 14.24 12.71
C GLN A 64 -26.14 14.16 12.65
N LYS A 65 -26.80 15.00 11.83
CA LYS A 65 -28.26 14.90 11.61
C LYS A 65 -28.62 13.59 10.93
N ILE A 66 -27.90 13.21 9.88
CA ILE A 66 -28.10 11.92 9.20
C ILE A 66 -27.91 10.74 10.18
N GLU A 67 -26.88 10.79 11.03
CA GLU A 67 -26.62 9.78 12.05
C GLU A 67 -27.75 9.70 13.09
N GLN A 68 -28.26 10.85 13.56
CA GLN A 68 -29.37 10.90 14.51
C GLN A 68 -30.65 10.30 13.93
N VAL A 69 -31.01 10.66 12.69
CA VAL A 69 -32.18 10.12 11.99
C VAL A 69 -32.00 8.63 11.73
N ALA A 70 -30.83 8.19 11.28
CA ALA A 70 -30.52 6.77 11.13
C ALA A 70 -30.70 6.02 12.45
N ASN A 71 -30.23 6.59 13.56
CA ASN A 71 -30.37 5.98 14.88
C ASN A 71 -31.82 5.90 15.37
N ALA A 72 -32.68 6.83 14.95
CA ALA A 72 -34.09 6.83 15.30
C ALA A 72 -34.89 5.74 14.58
N TYR A 73 -34.57 5.47 13.30
CA TYR A 73 -35.35 4.55 12.46
C TYR A 73 -34.69 3.16 12.26
N MET A 74 -33.38 3.02 12.44
CA MET A 74 -32.70 1.73 12.31
C MET A 74 -32.83 0.89 13.57
N THR A 75 -33.49 -0.26 13.45
CA THR A 75 -33.66 -1.22 14.57
C THR A 75 -32.43 -2.11 14.79
N ARG A 76 -31.53 -2.21 13.79
CA ARG A 76 -30.37 -3.11 13.82
C ARG A 76 -29.17 -2.52 13.07
N TYR A 77 -27.97 -2.83 13.56
CA TYR A 77 -26.69 -2.42 12.96
C TYR A 77 -25.90 -3.66 12.53
N PRO A 78 -26.27 -4.30 11.41
CA PRO A 78 -25.55 -5.47 10.95
C PRO A 78 -24.11 -5.13 10.56
N ALA A 79 -23.22 -6.11 10.71
CA ALA A 79 -21.88 -6.03 10.16
C ALA A 79 -21.94 -6.24 8.63
N GLY A 80 -21.28 -5.36 7.87
CA GLY A 80 -21.16 -5.45 6.42
C GLY A 80 -21.99 -4.40 5.66
N VAL A 81 -21.35 -3.75 4.68
CA VAL A 81 -21.87 -2.54 3.99
C VAL A 81 -23.19 -2.80 3.24
N ARG A 82 -23.36 -3.98 2.61
CA ARG A 82 -24.62 -4.38 1.96
C ARG A 82 -25.76 -4.60 2.95
N ALA A 83 -25.47 -5.25 4.07
CA ALA A 83 -26.47 -5.50 5.11
C ALA A 83 -26.88 -4.19 5.79
N GLN A 84 -25.95 -3.24 5.94
CA GLN A 84 -26.24 -1.89 6.42
C GLN A 84 -27.15 -1.14 5.46
N GLN A 85 -26.87 -1.16 4.15
CA GLN A 85 -27.75 -0.55 3.14
C GLN A 85 -29.19 -1.07 3.21
N GLN A 86 -29.35 -2.40 3.39
CA GLN A 86 -30.66 -3.04 3.53
C GLN A 86 -31.35 -2.75 4.86
N ALA A 87 -30.59 -2.42 5.90
CA ALA A 87 -31.14 -2.09 7.21
C ALA A 87 -31.66 -0.63 7.29
N VAL A 88 -31.23 0.25 6.39
CA VAL A 88 -31.75 1.63 6.30
C VAL A 88 -33.16 1.61 5.69
N PRO A 89 -34.20 2.10 6.41
CA PRO A 89 -35.56 2.17 5.90
C PRO A 89 -35.65 3.00 4.62
N VAL A 90 -36.54 2.59 3.71
CA VAL A 90 -36.78 3.30 2.43
C VAL A 90 -37.87 4.35 2.59
N ASP A 91 -38.83 4.09 3.47
CA ASP A 91 -40.00 4.92 3.60
C ASP A 91 -40.27 5.18 5.08
N VAL A 92 -40.38 6.45 5.43
CA VAL A 92 -40.66 6.99 6.77
C VAL A 92 -41.70 8.09 6.62
N MET A 93 -42.43 8.40 7.69
CA MET A 93 -43.57 9.31 7.63
C MET A 93 -43.16 10.78 7.46
N ASP A 94 -41.96 11.14 7.91
CA ASP A 94 -41.42 12.50 7.79
C ASP A 94 -40.58 12.65 6.52
N GLU A 95 -40.85 13.69 5.73
CA GLU A 95 -40.19 13.89 4.42
C GLU A 95 -38.73 14.31 4.56
N GLU A 96 -38.38 15.14 5.57
CA GLU A 96 -37.00 15.56 5.80
C GLU A 96 -36.16 14.36 6.26
N ASP A 97 -36.71 13.52 7.13
CA ASP A 97 -36.06 12.26 7.54
C ASP A 97 -35.88 11.30 6.36
N ARG A 98 -36.87 11.23 5.45
CA ARG A 98 -36.80 10.38 4.25
C ARG A 98 -35.64 10.80 3.34
N GLU A 99 -35.48 12.10 3.09
CA GLU A 99 -34.36 12.62 2.29
C GLU A 99 -33.00 12.28 2.91
N LEU A 100 -32.85 12.44 4.22
CA LEU A 100 -31.61 12.12 4.94
C LEU A 100 -31.29 10.62 4.91
N LEU A 101 -32.30 9.74 5.01
CA LEU A 101 -32.14 8.29 4.90
C LEU A 101 -31.82 7.85 3.46
N HIS A 102 -32.40 8.51 2.45
CA HIS A 102 -32.01 8.30 1.06
C HIS A 102 -30.56 8.69 0.81
N GLU A 103 -30.13 9.84 1.31
CA GLU A 103 -28.74 10.27 1.20
C GLU A 103 -27.78 9.28 1.87
N LEU A 104 -28.14 8.75 3.05
CA LEU A 104 -27.37 7.70 3.72
C LEU A 104 -27.25 6.45 2.85
N ARG A 105 -28.35 6.00 2.23
CA ARG A 105 -28.35 4.84 1.32
C ARG A 105 -27.48 5.07 0.10
N ASP A 106 -27.49 6.27 -0.47
CA ASP A 106 -26.67 6.64 -1.62
C ASP A 106 -25.19 6.69 -1.27
N LYS A 107 -24.85 7.21 -0.08
CA LYS A 107 -23.47 7.17 0.44
C LYS A 107 -23.00 5.73 0.62
N ILE A 108 -23.83 4.86 1.20
CA ILE A 108 -23.52 3.42 1.35
C ILE A 108 -23.39 2.75 -0.03
N ALA A 109 -24.25 3.07 -0.99
CA ALA A 109 -24.19 2.55 -2.35
C ALA A 109 -22.87 2.92 -3.06
N LYS A 110 -22.43 4.18 -2.93
CA LYS A 110 -21.14 4.65 -3.44
C LYS A 110 -19.97 3.87 -2.83
N VAL A 111 -20.03 3.55 -1.53
CA VAL A 111 -19.01 2.71 -0.87
C VAL A 111 -19.04 1.26 -1.39
N ILE A 112 -20.22 0.69 -1.63
CA ILE A 112 -20.35 -0.67 -2.19
C ILE A 112 -19.77 -0.73 -3.61
N ALA A 113 -20.09 0.27 -4.44
CA ALA A 113 -19.57 0.40 -5.81
C ALA A 113 -18.04 0.59 -5.80
N ALA A 114 -17.53 1.44 -4.91
CA ALA A 114 -16.10 1.67 -4.74
C ALA A 114 -15.32 0.46 -4.20
N ARG A 115 -16.01 -0.54 -3.61
CA ARG A 115 -15.39 -1.76 -3.04
C ARG A 115 -15.55 -3.01 -3.89
N GLY A 116 -16.14 -2.92 -5.10
CA GLY A 116 -16.15 -4.02 -6.08
C GLY A 116 -16.81 -5.33 -5.62
N TYR A 117 -17.76 -5.30 -4.67
CA TYR A 117 -18.37 -6.49 -4.02
C TYR A 117 -19.11 -7.48 -4.97
N GLU A 118 -19.13 -7.28 -6.28
CA GLU A 118 -19.66 -8.24 -7.26
C GLU A 118 -18.68 -9.39 -7.57
N VAL A 119 -17.40 -9.27 -7.23
CA VAL A 119 -16.35 -10.19 -7.70
C VAL A 119 -15.92 -11.20 -6.61
N ARG A 120 -16.83 -12.03 -6.09
CA ARG A 120 -16.51 -12.95 -4.98
C ARG A 120 -15.49 -14.06 -5.31
N SER A 121 -15.35 -14.48 -6.57
CA SER A 121 -14.34 -15.48 -6.97
C SER A 121 -12.92 -14.91 -7.04
N ASP A 122 -12.78 -13.60 -7.21
CA ASP A 122 -11.47 -12.99 -7.45
C ASP A 122 -10.84 -12.49 -6.14
N ILE A 123 -11.60 -12.38 -5.04
CA ILE A 123 -11.12 -11.83 -3.76
C ILE A 123 -9.88 -12.57 -3.25
N ASP A 124 -9.86 -13.90 -3.25
CA ASP A 124 -8.71 -14.68 -2.76
C ASP A 124 -7.45 -14.48 -3.64
N ALA A 125 -7.66 -14.40 -4.96
CA ALA A 125 -6.59 -14.11 -5.91
C ALA A 125 -6.09 -12.65 -5.81
N ILE A 126 -6.96 -11.73 -5.41
CA ILE A 126 -6.63 -10.33 -5.14
C ILE A 126 -5.84 -10.20 -3.85
N LEU A 127 -6.30 -10.86 -2.77
CA LEU A 127 -5.61 -10.89 -1.49
C LEU A 127 -4.20 -11.46 -1.64
N THR A 128 -4.05 -12.56 -2.37
CA THR A 128 -2.72 -13.14 -2.64
C THR A 128 -1.79 -12.16 -3.35
N ARG A 129 -2.29 -11.42 -4.35
CA ARG A 129 -1.52 -10.40 -5.08
C ARG A 129 -1.23 -9.16 -4.23
N LEU A 130 -2.15 -8.78 -3.35
CA LEU A 130 -1.96 -7.68 -2.41
C LEU A 130 -0.87 -8.03 -1.41
N THR A 131 -0.90 -9.23 -0.84
CA THR A 131 0.16 -9.74 0.04
C THR A 131 1.51 -9.80 -0.70
N GLU A 132 1.54 -10.31 -1.94
CA GLU A 132 2.75 -10.28 -2.78
C GLU A 132 3.28 -8.85 -2.95
N LEU A 133 2.40 -7.89 -3.24
CA LEU A 133 2.77 -6.48 -3.41
C LEU A 133 3.33 -5.87 -2.11
N GLN A 134 2.68 -6.14 -0.97
CA GLN A 134 3.14 -5.68 0.34
C GLN A 134 4.51 -6.26 0.71
N ASP A 135 4.71 -7.56 0.50
CA ASP A 135 5.98 -8.24 0.75
C ASP A 135 7.11 -7.66 -0.11
N LEU A 136 6.85 -7.44 -1.40
CA LEU A 136 7.83 -6.83 -2.32
C LEU A 136 8.17 -5.39 -1.93
N GLN A 137 7.18 -4.60 -1.51
CA GLN A 137 7.40 -3.22 -1.04
C GLN A 137 8.23 -3.18 0.25
N ALA A 138 7.91 -4.04 1.22
CA ALA A 138 8.66 -4.15 2.47
C ALA A 138 10.12 -4.58 2.21
N ASP A 139 10.34 -5.49 1.27
CA ASP A 139 11.68 -5.90 0.86
C ASP A 139 12.46 -4.74 0.24
N ILE A 140 11.89 -3.99 -0.70
CA ILE A 140 12.55 -2.82 -1.31
C ILE A 140 12.89 -1.77 -0.25
N GLN A 141 11.94 -1.45 0.64
CA GLN A 141 12.17 -0.50 1.74
C GLN A 141 13.32 -0.92 2.65
N ARG A 142 13.44 -2.23 2.94
CA ARG A 142 14.56 -2.76 3.71
C ARG A 142 15.89 -2.59 2.98
N LEU A 143 15.93 -2.86 1.67
CA LEU A 143 17.15 -2.68 0.86
C LEU A 143 17.57 -1.20 0.84
N ASP A 144 16.61 -0.29 0.62
CA ASP A 144 16.85 1.16 0.62
C ASP A 144 17.36 1.63 1.99
N PHE A 145 16.74 1.17 3.09
CA PHE A 145 17.19 1.49 4.44
C PHE A 145 18.64 1.04 4.69
N ILE A 146 19.03 -0.17 4.27
CA ILE A 146 20.40 -0.65 4.46
C ILE A 146 21.38 0.18 3.62
N LEU A 147 21.03 0.52 2.38
CA LEU A 147 21.85 1.38 1.53
C LEU A 147 22.01 2.78 2.11
N ASP A 148 20.95 3.35 2.70
CA ASP A 148 21.00 4.64 3.38
C ASP A 148 21.91 4.58 4.62
N ARG A 149 21.82 3.52 5.42
CA ARG A 149 22.72 3.32 6.57
C ARG A 149 24.16 3.13 6.12
N LEU A 150 24.40 2.39 5.04
CA LEU A 150 25.74 2.26 4.46
C LEU A 150 26.26 3.62 3.97
N GLN A 151 25.38 4.46 3.41
CA GLN A 151 25.75 5.77 2.92
C GLN A 151 26.22 6.72 4.01
N GLU A 152 25.69 6.60 5.24
CA GLU A 152 26.07 7.44 6.39
C GLU A 152 27.55 7.31 6.76
N TYR A 153 28.16 6.13 6.62
CA TYR A 153 29.56 5.90 7.03
C TYR A 153 30.50 5.44 5.90
N LYS A 154 29.96 4.88 4.80
CA LYS A 154 30.67 4.50 3.58
C LYS A 154 29.92 4.98 2.33
N PRO A 155 29.86 6.31 2.10
CA PRO A 155 29.07 6.91 1.03
C PRO A 155 29.47 6.42 -0.36
N TYR A 156 30.77 6.18 -0.59
CA TYR A 156 31.26 5.67 -1.88
C TYR A 156 30.76 4.25 -2.18
N ASP A 157 30.75 3.37 -1.16
CA ASP A 157 30.32 1.99 -1.33
C ASP A 157 28.81 1.91 -1.57
N ALA A 158 28.02 2.70 -0.83
CA ALA A 158 26.58 2.82 -1.07
C ALA A 158 26.27 3.37 -2.47
N THR A 159 26.99 4.40 -2.92
CA THR A 159 26.82 4.98 -4.27
C THR A 159 27.13 3.95 -5.35
N LEU A 160 28.22 3.20 -5.18
CA LEU A 160 28.60 2.14 -6.12
C LEU A 160 27.50 1.08 -6.23
N LEU A 161 26.98 0.58 -5.10
CA LEU A 161 25.92 -0.42 -5.08
C LEU A 161 24.61 0.12 -5.68
N ARG A 162 24.26 1.39 -5.42
CA ARG A 162 23.09 2.05 -6.04
C ARG A 162 23.23 2.09 -7.56
N TYR A 163 24.38 2.49 -8.09
CA TYR A 163 24.58 2.53 -9.54
C TYR A 163 24.40 1.17 -10.21
N ILE A 164 24.86 0.10 -9.58
CA ILE A 164 24.81 -1.25 -10.16
C ILE A 164 23.41 -1.85 -10.01
N TYR A 165 22.87 -1.82 -8.79
CA TYR A 165 21.70 -2.62 -8.42
C TYR A 165 20.38 -1.84 -8.46
N VAL A 166 20.43 -0.53 -8.26
CA VAL A 166 19.23 0.34 -8.33
C VAL A 166 19.14 0.94 -9.74
N ASP A 167 20.17 1.63 -10.19
CA ASP A 167 20.17 2.31 -11.49
C ASP A 167 20.39 1.35 -12.66
N GLY A 168 20.99 0.18 -12.38
CA GLY A 168 21.21 -0.84 -13.40
C GLY A 168 22.34 -0.52 -14.38
N LYS A 169 23.28 0.35 -13.99
CA LYS A 169 24.43 0.73 -14.82
C LYS A 169 25.37 -0.44 -15.02
N ASN A 170 25.92 -0.54 -16.22
CA ASN A 170 26.94 -1.52 -16.53
C ASN A 170 28.32 -1.10 -16.01
N ALA A 171 29.28 -2.01 -16.04
CA ALA A 171 30.61 -1.76 -15.48
C ALA A 171 31.37 -0.59 -16.15
N GLU A 172 31.13 -0.31 -17.44
CA GLU A 172 31.80 0.77 -18.18
C GLU A 172 31.21 2.13 -17.79
N GLU A 173 29.88 2.22 -17.69
CA GLU A 173 29.17 3.42 -17.22
C GLU A 173 29.63 3.79 -15.80
N VAL A 174 29.68 2.81 -14.89
CA VAL A 174 30.14 3.06 -13.51
C VAL A 174 31.62 3.47 -13.46
N GLN A 175 32.46 2.87 -14.30
CA GLN A 175 33.89 3.26 -14.38
C GLN A 175 34.05 4.70 -14.87
N SER A 176 33.29 5.08 -15.89
CA SER A 176 33.27 6.45 -16.43
C SER A 176 32.79 7.44 -15.38
N ASP A 177 31.64 7.18 -14.76
CA ASP A 177 31.01 8.10 -13.81
C ASP A 177 31.84 8.29 -12.52
N LEU A 178 32.50 7.24 -12.04
CA LEU A 178 33.32 7.29 -10.84
C LEU A 178 34.81 7.56 -11.11
N GLY A 179 35.22 7.65 -12.38
CA GLY A 179 36.62 7.86 -12.77
C GLY A 179 37.57 6.75 -12.30
N ILE A 180 37.13 5.49 -12.30
CA ILE A 180 37.90 4.35 -11.78
C ILE A 180 38.32 3.37 -12.87
N SER A 181 39.51 2.78 -12.73
CA SER A 181 39.96 1.72 -13.63
C SER A 181 39.14 0.43 -13.45
N LYS A 182 39.07 -0.41 -14.50
CA LYS A 182 38.45 -1.75 -14.46
C LYS A 182 38.95 -2.62 -13.31
N ARG A 183 40.24 -2.57 -13.00
CA ARG A 183 40.82 -3.33 -11.87
C ARG A 183 40.34 -2.80 -10.53
N SER A 184 40.26 -1.48 -10.38
CA SER A 184 39.73 -0.84 -9.17
C SER A 184 38.25 -1.11 -8.98
N TYR A 185 37.47 -1.16 -10.07
CA TYR A 185 36.04 -1.45 -10.06
C TYR A 185 35.72 -2.79 -9.38
N TRP A 186 36.27 -3.91 -9.88
CA TRP A 186 35.98 -5.24 -9.32
C TRP A 186 36.38 -5.38 -7.86
N ARG A 187 37.50 -4.77 -7.47
CA ARG A 187 37.94 -4.77 -6.07
C ARG A 187 36.99 -3.96 -5.17
N LYS A 188 36.54 -2.80 -5.64
CA LYS A 188 35.64 -1.92 -4.89
C LYS A 188 34.24 -2.52 -4.77
N ILE A 189 33.74 -3.19 -5.81
CA ILE A 189 32.45 -3.90 -5.78
C ILE A 189 32.44 -4.96 -4.69
N ALA A 190 33.48 -5.81 -4.65
CA ALA A 190 33.56 -6.91 -3.71
C ALA A 190 33.71 -6.40 -2.27
N ALA A 191 34.36 -5.26 -2.07
CA ALA A 191 34.43 -4.59 -0.78
C ALA A 191 33.06 -4.03 -0.36
N ALA A 192 32.37 -3.32 -1.24
CA ALA A 192 31.07 -2.74 -0.98
C ALA A 192 30.01 -3.81 -0.67
N GLU A 193 30.00 -4.92 -1.42
CA GLU A 193 29.09 -6.05 -1.19
C GLU A 193 29.30 -6.71 0.17
N ARG A 194 30.54 -6.83 0.64
CA ARG A 194 30.85 -7.33 1.99
C ARG A 194 30.32 -6.41 3.07
N GLU A 195 30.49 -5.11 2.91
CA GLU A 195 30.00 -4.11 3.87
C GLU A 195 28.48 -4.12 3.95
N TYR A 196 27.82 -4.13 2.79
CA TYR A 196 26.37 -4.28 2.70
C TYR A 196 25.90 -5.56 3.39
N THR A 197 26.57 -6.68 3.12
CA THR A 197 26.25 -7.98 3.73
C THR A 197 26.40 -7.94 5.24
N ASN A 198 27.43 -7.27 5.76
CA ASN A 198 27.63 -7.13 7.20
C ASN A 198 26.49 -6.34 7.87
N LEU A 199 25.96 -5.31 7.21
CA LEU A 199 24.80 -4.56 7.69
C LEU A 199 23.49 -5.34 7.58
N ALA A 200 23.37 -6.20 6.56
CA ALA A 200 22.17 -6.97 6.29
C ALA A 200 22.02 -8.23 7.17
N ARG A 201 23.05 -8.58 7.95
CA ARG A 201 23.05 -9.75 8.85
C ARG A 201 22.18 -9.54 10.09
#